data_AF-A0A3S1AHJ1-F1
#
_entry.id   AF-A0A3S1AHJ1-F1
#
_cell.length_a   1.000
_cell.length_b   1.000
_cell.length_c   1.000
_cell.angle_alpha   90.00
_cell.angle_beta   90.00
_cell.angle_gamma   90.00
#
_symmetry.space_group_name_H-M   'P 1'
#
loop_
_entity.id
_entity.type
_entity.pdbx_description
1 polymer ?
#
loop_
_entity_poly.entity_id
_entity_poly.type
_entity_poly.pdbx_seq_one_letter_code
_entity_poly.pdbx_strand_id
1 'polypeptide(L)'
;MINKRLWILLLLFISVTHVIIVTNNILNTGESGGAGGDAGSSSVPTAEPTDAGAATTPPAQSVDKTSIPDGADEALKKVVETRPGQIAFNVPDKMKVNDAEVVEVVISDDLRRDLKKELGNQSGTETAQLQVSSFLRARLEGANFNTKSLNEENRFLIQNGIAAWRWSVTPTEAGEQKLYMSIYARVRKNGSTENVDLKTFQREISVSVSPTSWLNQNWKWVIENSTGIGAILAGISIFIVARWKWVRKKIKSLNKQGASPTNNKP
;
A
#
# COMPACT_ATOMS: atom_id res chain seq x y z
N MET A 1 32.88 8.27 30.25
CA MET A 1 32.35 6.88 30.28
C MET A 1 31.23 6.78 29.25
N ILE A 2 31.52 6.32 28.04
CA ILE A 2 30.50 6.09 27.00
C ILE A 2 29.91 4.70 27.24
N ASN A 3 28.60 4.65 27.45
CA ASN A 3 27.90 3.47 27.94
C ASN A 3 28.01 2.31 26.95
N LYS A 4 28.48 1.15 27.43
CA LYS A 4 28.63 -0.11 26.68
C LYS A 4 27.37 -0.54 25.90
N ARG A 5 26.20 -0.03 26.28
CA ARG A 5 24.91 -0.24 25.60
C ARG A 5 24.82 0.47 24.23
N LEU A 6 25.49 1.62 24.07
CA LEU A 6 25.49 2.38 22.82
C LEU A 6 26.29 1.68 21.71
N TRP A 7 27.38 0.98 22.08
CA TRP A 7 28.22 0.21 21.15
C TRP A 7 27.54 -1.07 20.64
N ILE A 8 26.69 -1.68 21.46
CA ILE A 8 25.94 -2.89 21.07
C ILE A 8 24.82 -2.54 20.08
N LEU A 9 24.15 -1.40 20.28
CA LEU A 9 23.13 -0.91 19.35
C LEU A 9 23.73 -0.48 18.00
N LEU A 10 24.92 0.14 18.01
CA LEU A 10 25.61 0.54 16.77
C LEU A 10 26.05 -0.68 15.93
N LEU A 11 26.45 -1.78 16.58
CA LEU A 11 26.81 -3.03 15.88
C LEU A 11 25.61 -3.81 15.35
N LEU A 12 24.45 -3.73 16.01
CA LEU A 12 23.21 -4.29 15.48
C LEU A 12 22.70 -3.50 14.26
N PHE A 13 22.84 -2.17 14.27
CA PHE A 13 22.43 -1.31 13.15
C PHE A 13 23.21 -1.57 11.85
N ILE A 14 24.53 -1.79 11.94
CA ILE A 14 25.41 -2.04 10.78
C ILE A 14 25.12 -3.43 10.15
N SER A 15 24.67 -4.40 10.95
CA SER A 15 24.31 -5.74 10.45
C SER A 15 22.99 -5.76 9.68
N VAL A 16 22.03 -4.91 10.05
CA VAL A 16 20.73 -4.84 9.35
C VAL A 16 20.87 -4.11 8.01
N THR A 17 21.74 -3.11 7.91
CA THR A 17 21.97 -2.37 6.66
C THR A 17 22.63 -3.21 5.57
N HIS A 18 23.52 -4.14 5.91
CA HIS A 18 24.14 -5.04 4.92
C HIS A 18 23.15 -6.06 4.33
N VAL A 19 22.10 -6.44 5.06
CA VAL A 19 21.09 -7.40 4.58
C VAL A 19 20.14 -6.74 3.56
N ILE A 20 19.87 -5.44 3.70
CA ILE A 20 19.00 -4.67 2.79
C ILE A 20 19.68 -4.38 1.44
N ILE A 21 21.00 -4.11 1.43
CA ILE A 21 21.72 -3.78 0.17
C ILE A 21 21.88 -5.03 -0.72
N VAL A 22 22.03 -6.21 -0.13
CA VAL A 22 22.25 -7.46 -0.91
C VAL A 22 20.97 -7.98 -1.57
N THR A 23 19.79 -7.68 -1.03
CA THR A 23 18.51 -8.12 -1.62
C THR A 23 18.10 -7.30 -2.86
N ASN A 24 18.45 -6.01 -2.93
CA ASN A 24 18.11 -5.17 -4.08
C ASN A 24 18.97 -5.44 -5.33
N ASN A 25 20.13 -6.08 -5.20
CA ASN A 25 21.06 -6.28 -6.32
C ASN A 25 20.81 -7.59 -7.11
N ILE A 26 19.90 -8.45 -6.65
CA ILE A 26 19.65 -9.78 -7.24
C ILE A 26 18.42 -9.78 -8.19
N LEU A 27 17.66 -8.68 -8.29
CA LEU A 27 16.46 -8.60 -9.15
C LEU A 27 16.69 -7.91 -10.51
N ASN A 28 17.92 -7.50 -10.87
CA ASN A 28 18.16 -6.72 -12.09
C ASN A 28 19.17 -7.37 -13.04
N THR A 29 18.95 -8.62 -13.40
CA THR A 29 19.75 -9.28 -14.45
C THR A 29 18.88 -10.26 -15.23
N GLY A 30 18.14 -9.73 -16.19
CA GLY A 30 17.38 -10.48 -17.19
C GLY A 30 17.62 -9.89 -18.58
N GLU A 31 18.36 -10.66 -19.39
CA GLU A 31 18.43 -10.74 -20.86
C GLU A 31 17.84 -9.63 -21.75
N SER A 32 18.68 -9.15 -22.68
CA SER A 32 18.43 -9.32 -24.13
C SER A 32 19.67 -8.92 -24.93
N GLY A 33 20.29 -9.88 -25.62
CA GLY A 33 21.29 -9.64 -26.67
C GLY A 33 20.64 -9.65 -28.06
N GLY A 34 21.27 -8.99 -29.03
CA GLY A 34 20.91 -9.12 -30.45
C GLY A 34 21.49 -8.01 -31.32
N ALA A 35 22.43 -8.37 -32.19
CA ALA A 35 23.32 -7.51 -32.97
C ALA A 35 22.75 -7.05 -34.33
N GLY A 36 23.33 -5.99 -34.89
CA GLY A 36 23.20 -5.62 -36.30
C GLY A 36 23.56 -4.15 -36.55
N GLY A 37 24.75 -3.90 -37.11
CA GLY A 37 25.24 -2.55 -37.39
C GLY A 37 24.71 -1.94 -38.67
N ASP A 38 24.87 -0.63 -38.83
CA ASP A 38 25.49 -0.07 -40.03
C ASP A 38 25.90 1.40 -39.81
N ALA A 39 26.90 1.81 -40.60
CA ALA A 39 27.57 3.10 -40.56
C ALA A 39 26.68 4.26 -41.04
N GLY A 40 26.86 5.45 -40.45
CA GLY A 40 26.19 6.67 -40.91
C GLY A 40 26.66 7.92 -40.16
N SER A 41 27.63 8.61 -40.75
CA SER A 41 28.17 9.90 -40.34
C SER A 41 27.11 11.01 -40.29
N SER A 42 27.11 11.84 -39.23
CA SER A 42 26.91 13.30 -39.34
C SER A 42 27.10 14.02 -38.00
N SER A 43 28.05 14.94 -38.02
CA SER A 43 28.40 15.99 -37.06
C SER A 43 27.34 17.08 -36.92
N VAL A 44 27.07 17.59 -35.70
CA VAL A 44 26.70 19.00 -35.39
C VAL A 44 27.04 19.27 -33.89
N PRO A 45 27.51 20.48 -33.50
CA PRO A 45 28.22 20.73 -32.24
C PRO A 45 27.28 21.15 -31.10
N THR A 46 27.66 20.85 -29.85
CA THR A 46 27.00 21.35 -28.64
C THR A 46 27.95 22.26 -27.89
N ALA A 47 27.47 23.47 -27.61
CA ALA A 47 28.21 24.58 -27.00
C ALA A 47 28.57 24.32 -25.53
N GLU A 48 29.69 24.92 -25.13
CA GLU A 48 30.21 25.06 -23.76
C GLU A 48 29.33 25.97 -22.86
N PRO A 49 29.56 25.94 -21.54
CA PRO A 49 28.60 26.29 -20.50
C PRO A 49 28.60 27.80 -20.18
N THR A 50 27.44 28.33 -19.79
CA THR A 50 27.33 29.64 -19.16
C THR A 50 27.05 29.48 -17.67
N ASP A 51 27.83 30.27 -16.95
CA ASP A 51 28.13 30.32 -15.53
C ASP A 51 26.98 30.76 -14.63
N ALA A 52 27.20 30.53 -13.35
CA ALA A 52 26.41 30.77 -12.16
C ALA A 52 25.81 32.18 -12.02
N GLY A 53 24.66 32.24 -11.35
CA GLY A 53 24.12 33.50 -10.86
C GLY A 53 22.78 33.38 -10.13
N ALA A 54 22.83 33.65 -8.83
CA ALA A 54 21.75 34.19 -7.98
C ALA A 54 20.64 33.24 -7.47
N ALA A 55 20.74 33.03 -6.15
CA ALA A 55 19.64 32.63 -5.29
C ALA A 55 18.46 33.61 -5.37
N THR A 56 17.24 33.09 -5.35
CA THR A 56 16.08 33.82 -4.84
C THR A 56 15.11 32.84 -4.21
N THR A 57 15.00 32.93 -2.89
CA THR A 57 14.05 32.22 -2.05
C THR A 57 12.63 32.72 -2.36
N PRO A 58 11.67 31.85 -2.72
CA PRO A 58 10.26 32.25 -2.82
C PRO A 58 9.67 32.48 -1.42
N PRO A 59 8.87 33.53 -1.20
CA PRO A 59 8.22 33.76 0.08
C PRO A 59 7.18 32.67 0.37
N ALA A 60 7.25 32.11 1.58
CA ALA A 60 6.25 31.22 2.13
C ALA A 60 4.90 31.97 2.21
N GLN A 61 4.00 31.66 1.28
CA GLN A 61 2.60 32.04 1.39
C GLN A 61 1.94 31.09 2.39
N SER A 62 1.68 31.62 3.58
CA SER A 62 0.78 31.04 4.56
C SER A 62 -0.61 30.93 3.92
N VAL A 63 -1.01 29.72 3.56
CA VAL A 63 -2.41 29.41 3.20
C VAL A 63 -3.25 29.53 4.46
N ASP A 64 -3.97 30.64 4.53
CA ASP A 64 -5.03 30.87 5.49
C ASP A 64 -6.09 29.79 5.32
N LYS A 65 -6.50 29.18 6.44
CA LYS A 65 -7.44 28.06 6.49
C LYS A 65 -8.84 28.62 6.30
N THR A 66 -9.18 28.99 5.06
CA THR A 66 -10.55 29.36 4.68
C THR A 66 -11.43 28.13 4.85
N SER A 67 -12.18 28.11 5.96
CA SER A 67 -13.31 27.23 6.19
C SER A 67 -14.27 27.32 5.01
N ILE A 68 -14.38 26.25 4.23
CA ILE A 68 -15.39 26.09 3.18
C ILE A 68 -16.77 26.18 3.85
N PRO A 69 -17.65 27.09 3.45
CA PRO A 69 -18.98 27.18 4.04
C PRO A 69 -19.84 26.00 3.58
N ASP A 70 -20.41 25.30 4.57
CA ASP A 70 -21.34 24.15 4.52
C ASP A 70 -22.62 24.38 3.68
N GLY A 71 -22.76 25.54 3.01
CA GLY A 71 -23.94 25.96 2.25
C GLY A 71 -23.83 25.82 0.73
N ALA A 72 -22.66 25.45 0.18
CA ALA A 72 -22.52 25.17 -1.26
C ALA A 72 -23.22 23.86 -1.67
N ASP A 73 -23.32 22.90 -0.75
CA ASP A 73 -23.88 21.58 -0.99
C ASP A 73 -25.42 21.57 -1.03
N GLU A 74 -26.08 22.50 -0.33
CA GLU A 74 -27.55 22.65 -0.41
C GLU A 74 -28.01 23.32 -1.71
N ALA A 75 -27.23 24.25 -2.26
CA ALA A 75 -27.58 24.96 -3.49
C ALA A 75 -27.51 24.05 -4.74
N LEU A 76 -26.67 23.01 -4.72
CA LEU A 76 -26.57 22.00 -5.78
C LEU A 76 -27.72 20.98 -5.74
N LYS A 77 -28.46 20.88 -4.64
CA LYS A 77 -29.53 19.88 -4.44
C LYS A 77 -30.80 20.15 -5.27
N LYS A 78 -30.99 21.36 -5.81
CA LYS A 78 -32.24 21.78 -6.48
C LYS A 78 -32.23 21.75 -8.02
N VAL A 79 -31.11 21.48 -8.69
CA VAL A 79 -31.01 21.54 -10.18
C VAL A 79 -30.25 20.33 -10.74
N VAL A 80 -30.29 19.20 -10.06
CA VAL A 80 -29.51 18.02 -10.40
C VAL A 80 -30.47 16.86 -10.69
N GLU A 81 -30.42 16.33 -11.92
CA GLU A 81 -31.21 15.18 -12.39
C GLU A 81 -30.78 13.88 -11.67
N THR A 82 -31.16 13.78 -10.40
CA THR A 82 -31.06 12.55 -9.63
C THR A 82 -32.44 11.94 -9.44
N ARG A 83 -32.47 10.61 -9.35
CA ARG A 83 -33.67 9.82 -9.12
C ARG A 83 -33.40 8.81 -8.00
N PRO A 84 -34.45 8.34 -7.30
CA PRO A 84 -34.31 7.27 -6.33
C PRO A 84 -33.74 6.00 -6.98
N GLY A 85 -32.83 5.35 -6.28
CA GLY A 85 -32.30 4.04 -6.66
C GLY A 85 -32.02 3.19 -5.43
N GLN A 86 -31.57 1.98 -5.69
CA GLN A 86 -31.12 1.04 -4.67
C GLN A 86 -29.76 0.46 -5.02
N ILE A 87 -29.02 0.06 -3.98
CA ILE A 87 -27.70 -0.54 -4.05
C ILE A 87 -27.72 -1.87 -3.29
N ALA A 88 -27.05 -2.88 -3.85
CA ALA A 88 -26.67 -4.09 -3.15
C ALA A 88 -25.15 -4.27 -3.16
N PHE A 89 -24.69 -4.69 -2.00
CA PHE A 89 -23.33 -4.88 -1.53
C PHE A 89 -22.85 -6.27 -1.18
N ASN A 90 -21.72 -6.78 -1.66
CA ASN A 90 -21.03 -7.84 -0.92
C ASN A 90 -19.59 -7.46 -0.61
N VAL A 91 -19.29 -7.29 0.68
CA VAL A 91 -17.96 -7.00 1.20
C VAL A 91 -17.65 -8.01 2.31
N PRO A 92 -16.51 -8.71 2.25
CA PRO A 92 -16.10 -9.65 3.30
C PRO A 92 -15.93 -8.96 4.66
N ASP A 93 -16.47 -9.57 5.73
CA ASP A 93 -16.26 -9.13 7.11
C ASP A 93 -14.92 -9.60 7.69
N LYS A 94 -14.30 -10.59 7.03
CA LYS A 94 -13.04 -11.23 7.42
C LYS A 94 -12.20 -11.45 6.19
N MET A 95 -10.90 -11.19 6.32
CA MET A 95 -9.92 -11.45 5.26
C MET A 95 -8.62 -11.98 5.86
N LYS A 96 -7.68 -12.37 5.00
CA LYS A 96 -6.30 -12.71 5.37
C LYS A 96 -5.35 -11.76 4.66
N VAL A 97 -4.30 -11.34 5.35
CA VAL A 97 -3.21 -10.52 4.74
C VAL A 97 -2.80 -11.15 3.40
N ASN A 98 -2.48 -10.36 2.38
CA ASN A 98 -2.04 -10.82 1.05
C ASN A 98 -2.97 -11.80 0.31
N ASP A 99 -4.16 -12.10 0.82
CA ASP A 99 -5.18 -12.92 0.16
C ASP A 99 -6.20 -11.99 -0.48
N ALA A 100 -6.42 -12.17 -1.78
CA ALA A 100 -7.27 -11.27 -2.55
C ALA A 100 -8.72 -11.78 -2.55
N GLU A 101 -9.66 -10.92 -2.18
CA GLU A 101 -11.08 -11.22 -2.30
C GLU A 101 -11.78 -10.23 -3.23
N VAL A 102 -12.92 -10.67 -3.77
CA VAL A 102 -13.72 -9.86 -4.71
C VAL A 102 -14.83 -9.16 -3.95
N VAL A 103 -14.86 -7.83 -4.05
CA VAL A 103 -15.99 -7.00 -3.61
C VAL A 103 -16.85 -6.67 -4.81
N GLU A 104 -18.16 -6.87 -4.67
CA GLU A 104 -19.14 -6.63 -5.73
C GLU A 104 -20.23 -5.66 -5.28
N VAL A 105 -20.55 -4.72 -6.16
CA VAL A 105 -21.59 -3.71 -5.93
C VAL A 105 -22.48 -3.65 -7.15
N VAL A 106 -23.79 -3.63 -6.92
CA VAL A 106 -24.83 -3.54 -7.95
C VAL A 106 -25.78 -2.41 -7.59
N ILE A 107 -26.08 -1.54 -8.55
CA ILE A 107 -27.01 -0.41 -8.39
C ILE A 107 -28.08 -0.49 -9.48
N SER A 108 -29.33 -0.21 -9.12
CA SER A 108 -30.45 -0.06 -10.05
C SER A 108 -31.36 1.10 -9.65
N ASP A 109 -32.00 1.72 -10.65
CA ASP A 109 -33.10 2.66 -10.46
C ASP A 109 -34.49 2.00 -10.48
N ASP A 110 -34.57 0.70 -10.75
CA ASP A 110 -35.79 -0.09 -10.53
C ASP A 110 -35.85 -0.53 -9.06
N LEU A 111 -36.63 0.17 -8.24
CA LEU A 111 -36.80 -0.11 -6.80
C LEU A 111 -37.51 -1.44 -6.49
N ARG A 112 -38.11 -2.10 -7.49
CA ARG A 112 -38.79 -3.40 -7.31
C ARG A 112 -37.85 -4.58 -7.59
N ARG A 113 -36.69 -4.33 -8.20
CA ARG A 113 -35.70 -5.35 -8.52
C ARG A 113 -35.11 -5.95 -7.25
N ASP A 114 -34.91 -7.26 -7.25
CA ASP A 114 -34.25 -7.97 -6.16
C ASP A 114 -32.73 -8.00 -6.37
N LEU A 115 -32.04 -6.97 -5.90
CA LEU A 115 -30.59 -6.84 -6.12
C LEU A 115 -29.75 -7.90 -5.40
N LYS A 116 -30.29 -8.59 -4.39
CA LYS A 116 -29.59 -9.70 -3.73
C LYS A 116 -29.43 -10.89 -4.68
N LYS A 117 -30.43 -11.15 -5.52
CA LYS A 117 -30.34 -12.18 -6.56
C LYS A 117 -29.32 -11.85 -7.63
N GLU A 118 -29.18 -10.57 -7.99
CA GLU A 118 -28.16 -10.10 -8.94
C GLU A 118 -26.73 -10.34 -8.41
N LEU A 119 -26.54 -10.35 -7.08
CA LEU A 119 -25.31 -10.75 -6.39
C LEU A 119 -25.27 -12.25 -6.02
N GLY A 120 -26.11 -13.09 -6.62
CA GLY A 120 -26.11 -14.53 -6.40
C GLY A 120 -26.59 -14.98 -5.02
N ASN A 121 -27.31 -14.15 -4.28
CA ASN A 121 -27.79 -14.42 -2.90
C ASN A 121 -26.68 -14.79 -1.92
N GLN A 122 -25.51 -14.16 -2.07
CA GLN A 122 -24.40 -14.38 -1.15
C GLN A 122 -24.78 -13.99 0.29
N SER A 123 -24.28 -14.76 1.26
CA SER A 123 -24.42 -14.40 2.68
C SER A 123 -23.65 -13.11 2.95
N GLY A 124 -24.22 -12.23 3.78
CA GLY A 124 -23.63 -10.93 4.06
C GLY A 124 -23.99 -9.83 3.04
N THR A 125 -24.81 -10.13 2.02
CA THR A 125 -25.26 -9.09 1.09
C THR A 125 -26.12 -8.04 1.80
N GLU A 126 -25.63 -6.81 1.81
CA GLU A 126 -26.33 -5.63 2.32
C GLU A 126 -27.06 -4.89 1.21
N THR A 127 -28.15 -4.20 1.55
CA THR A 127 -28.94 -3.39 0.62
C THR A 127 -29.26 -2.03 1.22
N ALA A 128 -29.24 -0.98 0.42
CA ALA A 128 -29.62 0.37 0.85
C ALA A 128 -30.28 1.16 -0.29
N GLN A 129 -30.86 2.31 0.06
CA GLN A 129 -31.35 3.28 -0.92
C GLN A 129 -30.33 4.40 -1.11
N LEU A 130 -30.30 4.97 -2.31
CA LEU A 130 -29.45 6.11 -2.64
C LEU A 130 -30.08 6.93 -3.77
N GLN A 131 -29.54 8.14 -4.00
CA GLN A 131 -29.83 8.90 -5.20
C GLN A 131 -28.88 8.48 -6.32
N VAL A 132 -29.41 8.30 -7.53
CA VAL A 132 -28.65 7.90 -8.72
C VAL A 132 -28.86 8.90 -9.85
N SER A 133 -27.88 9.03 -10.74
CA SER A 133 -28.04 9.70 -12.04
C SER A 133 -27.76 8.70 -13.15
N SER A 134 -27.89 9.11 -14.42
CA SER A 134 -27.54 8.27 -15.56
C SER A 134 -26.05 7.94 -15.64
N PHE A 135 -25.18 8.69 -14.94
CA PHE A 135 -23.73 8.45 -14.90
C PHE A 135 -23.28 8.26 -13.46
N LEU A 136 -22.81 7.08 -13.13
CA LEU A 136 -22.37 6.72 -11.79
C LEU A 136 -20.87 6.49 -11.75
N ARG A 137 -20.28 6.74 -10.58
CA ARG A 137 -18.93 6.36 -10.25
C ARG A 137 -18.92 5.69 -8.88
N ALA A 138 -18.18 4.60 -8.74
CA ALA A 138 -17.97 3.95 -7.46
C ALA A 138 -16.48 3.94 -7.13
N ARG A 139 -16.15 4.07 -5.85
CA ARG A 139 -14.80 3.95 -5.30
C ARG A 139 -14.80 3.07 -4.08
N LEU A 140 -13.74 2.29 -3.94
CA LEU A 140 -13.44 1.48 -2.78
C LEU A 140 -11.99 1.73 -2.39
N GLU A 141 -11.78 2.15 -1.15
CA GLU A 141 -10.47 2.57 -0.67
C GLU A 141 -10.26 2.24 0.82
N GLY A 142 -9.01 2.02 1.22
CA GLY A 142 -8.64 1.80 2.61
C GLY A 142 -7.12 1.85 2.75
N ALA A 143 -6.62 2.39 3.86
CA ALA A 143 -5.19 2.65 4.04
C ALA A 143 -4.33 1.39 3.93
N ASN A 144 -4.84 0.27 4.43
CA ASN A 144 -4.16 -1.02 4.51
C ASN A 144 -4.72 -2.04 3.53
N PHE A 145 -5.19 -1.56 2.37
CA PHE A 145 -5.72 -2.39 1.31
C PHE A 145 -5.16 -1.97 -0.04
N ASN A 146 -4.65 -2.92 -0.78
CA ASN A 146 -4.45 -2.77 -2.22
C ASN A 146 -5.77 -3.09 -2.92
N THR A 147 -6.37 -2.07 -3.56
CA THR A 147 -7.66 -2.20 -4.24
C THR A 147 -7.47 -1.99 -5.73
N LYS A 148 -7.87 -2.98 -6.53
CA LYS A 148 -7.81 -2.94 -7.99
C LYS A 148 -9.20 -3.09 -8.59
N SER A 149 -9.64 -2.08 -9.34
CA SER A 149 -10.85 -2.15 -10.15
C SER A 149 -10.72 -3.26 -11.20
N LEU A 150 -11.66 -4.20 -11.22
CA LEU A 150 -11.74 -5.29 -12.20
C LEU A 150 -12.57 -4.89 -13.42
N ASN A 151 -13.29 -3.77 -13.33
CA ASN A 151 -14.07 -3.20 -14.40
C ASN A 151 -14.06 -1.66 -14.34
N GLU A 152 -14.72 -1.01 -15.28
CA GLU A 152 -14.71 0.46 -15.40
C GLU A 152 -15.31 1.14 -14.16
N GLU A 153 -14.62 2.16 -13.65
CA GLU A 153 -15.07 2.92 -12.48
C GLU A 153 -16.27 3.81 -12.78
N ASN A 154 -16.36 4.32 -14.01
CA ASN A 154 -17.51 5.11 -14.47
C ASN A 154 -18.47 4.19 -15.22
N ARG A 155 -19.74 4.16 -14.81
CA ARG A 155 -20.78 3.34 -15.45
C ARG A 155 -21.97 4.18 -15.84
N PHE A 156 -22.58 3.84 -16.97
CA PHE A 156 -23.87 4.38 -17.35
C PHE A 156 -24.98 3.54 -16.73
N LEU A 157 -25.96 4.18 -16.11
CA LEU A 157 -27.17 3.53 -15.62
C LEU A 157 -28.32 3.79 -16.59
N ILE A 158 -28.57 2.80 -17.46
CA ILE A 158 -29.74 2.76 -18.33
C ILE A 158 -31.01 2.69 -17.45
N GLN A 159 -32.09 3.34 -17.87
CA GLN A 159 -33.36 3.33 -17.13
C GLN A 159 -33.87 1.90 -16.88
N ASN A 160 -34.22 1.61 -15.63
CA ASN A 160 -34.59 0.29 -15.10
C ASN A 160 -33.50 -0.79 -15.24
N GLY A 161 -32.28 -0.34 -15.55
CA GLY A 161 -31.11 -1.17 -15.76
C GLY A 161 -30.30 -1.38 -14.50
N ILE A 162 -29.07 -1.85 -14.69
CA ILE A 162 -28.12 -2.14 -13.61
C ILE A 162 -26.77 -1.54 -13.97
N ALA A 163 -26.10 -0.96 -12.98
CA ALA A 163 -24.67 -0.66 -13.01
C ALA A 163 -23.96 -1.52 -11.97
N ALA A 164 -22.84 -2.13 -12.34
CA ALA A 164 -22.10 -3.04 -11.45
C ALA A 164 -20.60 -2.73 -11.43
N TRP A 165 -20.01 -2.85 -10.25
CA TRP A 165 -18.58 -2.69 -10.00
C TRP A 165 -18.03 -3.92 -9.29
N ARG A 166 -16.79 -4.24 -9.62
CA ARG A 166 -16.05 -5.35 -9.03
C ARG A 166 -14.64 -4.89 -8.72
N TRP A 167 -14.17 -5.16 -7.51
CA TRP A 167 -12.79 -4.88 -7.11
C TRP A 167 -12.13 -6.14 -6.59
N SER A 168 -10.86 -6.32 -6.91
CA SER A 168 -9.98 -7.22 -6.16
C SER A 168 -9.39 -6.41 -5.01
N VAL A 169 -9.62 -6.87 -3.79
CA VAL A 169 -9.18 -6.22 -2.56
C VAL A 169 -8.20 -7.14 -1.85
N THR A 170 -7.01 -6.65 -1.55
CA THR A 170 -5.98 -7.42 -0.85
C THR A 170 -5.51 -6.64 0.37
N PRO A 171 -5.71 -7.13 1.60
CA PRO A 171 -5.29 -6.43 2.80
C PRO A 171 -3.78 -6.59 2.98
N THR A 172 -3.11 -5.52 3.41
CA THR A 172 -1.66 -5.47 3.59
C THR A 172 -1.24 -5.58 5.06
N GLU A 173 -2.15 -5.31 5.99
CA GLU A 173 -1.91 -5.38 7.44
C GLU A 173 -2.99 -6.18 8.17
N ALA A 174 -2.59 -6.89 9.23
CA ALA A 174 -3.51 -7.64 10.09
C ALA A 174 -4.23 -6.73 11.09
N GLY A 175 -5.23 -7.27 11.77
CA GLY A 175 -6.05 -6.55 12.76
C GLY A 175 -7.38 -6.05 12.19
N GLU A 176 -8.05 -5.21 12.96
CA GLU A 176 -9.29 -4.54 12.52
C GLU A 176 -8.94 -3.40 11.56
N GLN A 177 -9.37 -3.54 10.31
CA GLN A 177 -9.09 -2.59 9.23
C GLN A 177 -10.39 -2.00 8.70
N LYS A 178 -10.29 -0.85 8.02
CA LYS A 178 -11.45 -0.15 7.46
C LYS A 178 -11.37 0.00 5.96
N LEU A 179 -12.45 -0.37 5.28
CA LEU A 179 -12.71 -0.04 3.88
C LEU A 179 -13.80 1.03 3.81
N TYR A 180 -13.63 1.96 2.89
CA TYR A 180 -14.60 3.00 2.60
C TYR A 180 -15.11 2.82 1.18
N MET A 181 -16.40 2.57 1.06
CA MET A 181 -17.08 2.50 -0.22
C MET A 181 -17.86 3.79 -0.43
N SER A 182 -17.63 4.45 -1.55
CA SER A 182 -18.30 5.70 -1.93
C SER A 182 -18.91 5.61 -3.31
N ILE A 183 -20.17 6.02 -3.44
CA ILE A 183 -20.87 6.14 -4.73
C ILE A 183 -21.15 7.61 -5.02
N TYR A 184 -20.89 7.99 -6.26
CA TYR A 184 -21.09 9.34 -6.77
C TYR A 184 -22.07 9.31 -7.94
N ALA A 185 -23.12 10.12 -7.85
CA ALA A 185 -23.93 10.50 -8.99
C ALA A 185 -23.21 11.62 -9.74
N ARG A 186 -22.82 11.37 -11.00
CA ARG A 186 -22.18 12.36 -11.85
C ARG A 186 -23.26 13.13 -12.58
N VAL A 187 -23.28 14.44 -12.41
CA VAL A 187 -24.38 15.30 -12.84
C VAL A 187 -23.83 16.53 -13.52
N ARG A 188 -24.53 17.01 -14.55
CA ARG A 188 -24.12 18.25 -15.24
C ARG A 188 -24.64 19.44 -14.45
N LYS A 189 -23.77 20.41 -14.18
CA LYS A 189 -24.20 21.72 -13.70
C LYS A 189 -24.86 22.45 -14.86
N ASN A 190 -26.00 23.09 -14.64
CA ASN A 190 -26.73 23.81 -15.69
C ASN A 190 -25.81 24.78 -16.46
N GLY A 191 -25.78 24.65 -17.79
CA GLY A 191 -24.91 25.45 -18.67
C GLY A 191 -23.43 25.04 -18.72
N SER A 192 -23.01 23.98 -18.02
CA SER A 192 -21.64 23.45 -18.06
C SER A 192 -21.56 22.15 -18.87
N THR A 193 -20.45 21.96 -19.58
CA THR A 193 -20.08 20.69 -20.22
C THR A 193 -19.41 19.71 -19.26
N GLU A 194 -19.03 20.17 -18.08
CA GLU A 194 -18.33 19.37 -17.07
C GLU A 194 -19.30 18.66 -16.13
N ASN A 195 -18.97 17.40 -15.81
CA ASN A 195 -19.70 16.61 -14.82
C ASN A 195 -19.14 16.88 -13.42
N VAL A 196 -20.03 17.13 -12.47
CA VAL A 196 -19.72 17.24 -11.04
C VAL A 196 -20.07 15.92 -10.36
N ASP A 197 -19.21 15.44 -9.48
CA ASP A 197 -19.43 14.23 -8.68
C ASP A 197 -20.17 14.60 -7.39
N LEU A 198 -21.45 14.21 -7.28
CA LEU A 198 -22.22 14.32 -6.04
C LEU A 198 -22.14 13.00 -5.29
N LYS A 199 -21.53 12.98 -4.09
CA LYS A 199 -21.49 11.77 -3.26
C LYS A 199 -22.89 11.46 -2.74
N THR A 200 -23.48 10.34 -3.18
CA THR A 200 -24.85 9.96 -2.81
C THR A 200 -24.93 8.80 -1.84
N PHE A 201 -23.83 8.06 -1.67
CA PHE A 201 -23.74 6.96 -0.72
C PHE A 201 -22.30 6.83 -0.20
N GLN A 202 -22.17 6.57 1.10
CA GLN A 202 -20.91 6.22 1.73
C GLN A 202 -21.14 5.15 2.79
N ARG A 203 -20.28 4.14 2.79
CA ARG A 203 -20.28 3.06 3.79
C ARG A 203 -18.85 2.84 4.28
N GLU A 204 -18.69 2.91 5.60
CA GLU A 204 -17.51 2.40 6.29
C GLU A 204 -17.74 0.92 6.62
N ILE A 205 -16.79 0.06 6.26
CA ILE A 205 -16.85 -1.38 6.46
C ILE A 205 -15.66 -1.76 7.34
N SER A 206 -15.95 -2.37 8.50
CA SER A 206 -14.92 -2.94 9.36
C SER A 206 -14.63 -4.37 8.92
N VAL A 207 -13.35 -4.67 8.69
CA VAL A 207 -12.86 -5.96 8.20
C VAL A 207 -11.84 -6.50 9.19
N SER A 208 -12.11 -7.68 9.74
CA SER A 208 -11.17 -8.39 10.60
C SER A 208 -10.14 -9.12 9.73
N VAL A 209 -8.91 -8.60 9.66
CA VAL A 209 -7.83 -9.19 8.87
C VAL A 209 -6.95 -10.07 9.74
N SER A 210 -6.89 -11.36 9.42
CA SER A 210 -6.00 -12.31 10.08
C SER A 210 -4.61 -12.33 9.42
N PRO A 211 -3.51 -12.53 10.18
CA PRO A 211 -2.18 -12.72 9.61
C PRO A 211 -2.16 -13.92 8.65
N THR A 212 -1.35 -13.84 7.58
CA THR A 212 -1.13 -15.02 6.75
C THR A 212 -0.41 -16.11 7.52
N SER A 213 -0.88 -17.34 7.35
CA SER A 213 -0.14 -18.53 7.79
C SER A 213 1.05 -18.85 6.87
N TRP A 214 1.52 -17.93 6.01
CA TRP A 214 2.55 -18.21 5.01
C TRP A 214 3.82 -18.79 5.65
N LEU A 215 4.20 -18.31 6.84
CA LEU A 215 5.33 -18.87 7.59
C LEU A 215 5.07 -20.32 8.06
N ASN A 216 3.82 -20.65 8.43
CA ASN A 216 3.39 -22.01 8.80
C ASN A 216 3.15 -22.94 7.60
N GLN A 217 3.01 -22.39 6.38
CA GLN A 217 2.80 -23.18 5.17
C GLN A 217 4.12 -23.41 4.41
N ASN A 218 5.07 -22.48 4.51
CA ASN A 218 6.36 -22.52 3.80
C ASN A 218 7.57 -22.82 4.70
N TRP A 219 7.44 -22.95 6.02
CA TRP A 219 8.56 -23.41 6.86
C TRP A 219 9.08 -24.79 6.42
N LYS A 220 8.22 -25.64 5.87
CA LYS A 220 8.65 -26.90 5.24
C LYS A 220 9.56 -26.66 4.04
N TRP A 221 9.19 -25.76 3.12
CA TRP A 221 10.07 -25.34 2.02
C TRP A 221 11.39 -24.74 2.51
N VAL A 222 11.38 -23.96 3.61
CA VAL A 222 12.61 -23.39 4.23
C VAL A 222 13.51 -24.47 4.81
N ILE A 223 12.94 -25.52 5.42
CA ILE A 223 13.70 -26.66 5.95
C ILE A 223 14.15 -27.61 4.83
N GLU A 224 13.30 -27.88 3.84
CA GLU A 224 13.57 -28.82 2.75
C GLU A 224 14.50 -28.23 1.67
N ASN A 225 14.49 -26.91 1.45
CA ASN A 225 15.40 -26.20 0.53
C ASN A 225 16.51 -25.43 1.28
N SER A 226 16.84 -25.87 2.50
CA SER A 226 17.88 -25.25 3.32
C SER A 226 19.30 -25.43 2.77
N THR A 227 19.53 -26.12 1.65
CA THR A 227 20.88 -26.29 1.09
C THR A 227 21.46 -24.96 0.56
N GLY A 228 20.62 -23.99 0.18
CA GLY A 228 21.07 -22.63 -0.17
C GLY A 228 20.98 -21.62 0.99
N ILE A 229 19.84 -21.55 1.68
CA ILE A 229 19.59 -20.56 2.75
C ILE A 229 20.09 -21.06 4.12
N GLY A 230 20.11 -22.36 4.35
CA GLY A 230 20.66 -22.97 5.56
C GLY A 230 22.18 -22.82 5.66
N ALA A 231 22.91 -22.71 4.54
CA ALA A 231 24.33 -22.34 4.57
C ALA A 231 24.54 -20.90 5.06
N ILE A 232 23.64 -19.97 4.73
CA ILE A 232 23.68 -18.57 5.17
C ILE A 232 23.31 -18.48 6.66
N LEU A 233 22.23 -19.15 7.10
CA LEU A 233 21.81 -19.15 8.50
C LEU A 233 22.75 -19.96 9.42
N ALA A 234 23.30 -21.09 8.95
CA ALA A 234 24.34 -21.83 9.67
C ALA A 234 25.66 -21.02 9.69
N GLY A 235 26.02 -20.35 8.60
CA GLY A 235 27.16 -19.45 8.54
C GLY A 235 27.04 -18.30 9.54
N ILE A 236 25.88 -17.65 9.63
CA ILE A 236 25.59 -16.61 10.62
C ILE A 236 25.62 -17.18 12.05
N SER A 237 25.06 -18.37 12.28
CA SER A 237 25.06 -19.02 13.59
C SER A 237 26.48 -19.39 14.05
N ILE A 238 27.30 -19.95 13.15
CA ILE A 238 28.71 -20.28 13.39
C ILE A 238 29.50 -18.99 13.63
N PHE A 239 29.25 -17.92 12.87
CA PHE A 239 29.91 -16.63 13.03
C PHE A 239 29.57 -15.98 14.37
N ILE A 240 28.30 -16.01 14.80
CA ILE A 240 27.86 -15.50 16.10
C ILE A 240 28.55 -16.27 17.24
N VAL A 241 28.55 -17.61 17.19
CA VAL A 241 29.19 -18.45 18.22
C VAL A 241 30.71 -18.26 18.26
N ALA A 242 31.37 -18.21 17.09
CA ALA A 242 32.81 -17.97 17.00
C ALA A 242 33.19 -16.59 17.54
N ARG A 243 32.40 -15.55 17.20
CA ARG A 243 32.60 -14.18 17.68
C ARG A 243 32.37 -14.08 19.19
N TRP A 244 31.38 -14.80 19.75
CA TRP A 244 31.16 -14.87 21.19
C TRP A 244 32.30 -15.56 21.94
N LYS A 245 32.83 -16.68 21.40
CA LYS A 245 34.00 -17.37 21.96
C LYS A 245 35.24 -16.48 21.96
N TRP A 246 35.50 -15.75 20.87
CA TRP A 246 36.62 -14.82 20.77
C TRP A 246 36.50 -13.66 21.76
N VAL A 247 35.31 -13.04 21.87
CA VAL A 247 35.05 -11.97 22.84
C VAL A 247 35.26 -12.45 24.28
N ARG A 248 34.74 -13.63 24.65
CA ARG A 248 34.98 -14.21 25.99
C ARG A 248 36.47 -14.42 26.29
N LYS A 249 37.25 -14.90 25.32
CA LYS A 249 38.69 -15.12 25.48
C LYS A 249 39.44 -13.81 25.69
N LYS A 250 39.06 -12.76 24.94
CA LYS A 250 39.65 -11.42 25.05
C LYS A 250 39.30 -10.72 26.36
N ILE A 251 38.10 -10.93 26.91
CA ILE A 251 37.73 -10.42 28.24
C ILE A 251 38.57 -11.09 29.34
N LYS A 252 38.82 -12.40 29.26
CA LYS A 252 39.68 -13.09 30.24
C LYS A 252 41.14 -12.63 30.22
N SER A 253 41.70 -12.30 29.04
CA SER A 253 43.08 -11.80 28.97
C SER A 253 43.22 -10.40 29.56
N LEU A 254 42.21 -9.54 29.40
CA LEU A 254 42.20 -8.21 30.02
C LEU A 254 42.06 -8.28 31.55
N ASN A 255 41.28 -9.24 32.07
CA ASN A 255 41.15 -9.45 33.51
C ASN A 255 42.42 -10.03 34.15
N LYS A 256 43.25 -10.74 33.37
CA LYS A 256 44.54 -11.29 33.82
C LYS A 256 45.66 -10.24 33.81
N GLN A 257 45.58 -9.23 32.95
CA GLN A 257 46.55 -8.12 32.90
C GLN A 257 46.28 -7.02 33.94
N GLY A 258 45.05 -6.92 34.46
CA GLY A 258 44.72 -6.06 35.60
C GLY A 258 45.15 -6.61 36.98
N ALA A 259 45.69 -7.83 37.02
CA ALA A 259 46.16 -8.49 38.24
C ALA A 259 47.69 -8.62 38.22
N SER A 260 48.42 -7.50 38.15
CA SER A 260 49.82 -7.47 38.55
C SER A 260 49.90 -7.22 40.06
N PRO A 261 50.68 -8.02 40.82
CA PRO A 261 50.81 -7.85 42.26
C PRO A 261 51.58 -6.56 42.56
N THR A 262 51.00 -5.70 43.38
CA THR A 262 51.72 -4.64 44.09
C THR A 262 52.75 -5.29 45.00
N ASN A 263 53.99 -5.36 44.55
CA ASN A 263 55.12 -5.82 45.35
C ASN A 263 55.54 -4.66 46.28
N ASN A 264 54.92 -4.58 47.45
CA ASN A 264 55.44 -3.80 48.57
C ASN A 264 56.42 -4.67 49.34
N LYS A 265 57.69 -4.26 49.36
CA LYS A 265 58.70 -4.77 50.28
C LYS A 265 58.87 -3.75 51.41
N PRO A 266 59.01 -4.19 52.68
CA PRO A 266 59.10 -3.30 53.85
C PRO A 266 60.30 -2.36 53.84
#